data_AF-A0AAV2VMY2-F1
#
_entry.id   AF-A0AAV2VMY2-F1
#
_cell.length_a   1.000
_cell.length_b   1.000
_cell.length_c   1.000
_cell.angle_alpha   90.00
_cell.angle_beta   90.00
_cell.angle_gamma   90.00
#
_symmetry.space_group_name_H-M   'P 1'
#
loop_
_entity.id
_entity.type
_entity.pdbx_description
1 polymer ?
#
loop_
_entity_poly.entity_id
_entity_poly.type
_entity_poly.pdbx_seq_one_letter_code
_entity_poly.pdbx_strand_id
1 'polypeptide(L)'
;MKYLAIACSALLTLSWHASANQSDDEYDYIDVPKSDQIADLSDDDYDGVVNARDLCTGTPRGASVDNDGCETYIESEDKKQLKVLFANDSDEITPAFITQIRTMAEFLDAYPETSIELQGFASKTGNAEHNLDLSKRRAKAVREALISYGVSHTRIKTIGFGDSVLDDLGESQVSHALNRRVVATVVGYKGSVINEWNIFTTKKK
;
A
#
# COMPACT_ATOMS: atom_id res chain seq x y z
N MET A 1 -60.39 86.93 -62.43
CA MET A 1 -59.56 88.16 -62.38
C MET A 1 -58.92 88.21 -61.01
N LYS A 2 -57.61 88.19 -60.78
CA LYS A 2 -56.40 88.41 -61.56
C LYS A 2 -55.29 87.51 -61.00
N TYR A 3 -54.41 87.04 -61.88
CA TYR A 3 -53.10 86.47 -61.57
C TYR A 3 -52.16 87.57 -61.07
N LEU A 4 -51.25 87.23 -60.15
CA LEU A 4 -49.93 87.87 -60.12
C LEU A 4 -48.89 86.87 -59.63
N ALA A 5 -48.00 86.50 -60.55
CA ALA A 5 -46.79 85.72 -60.33
C ALA A 5 -45.62 86.69 -60.21
N ILE A 6 -44.70 86.45 -59.27
CA ILE A 6 -43.30 86.91 -59.38
C ILE A 6 -42.39 85.80 -58.85
N ALA A 7 -41.41 85.46 -59.69
CA ALA A 7 -40.41 84.42 -59.53
C ALA A 7 -39.10 84.95 -58.91
N CYS A 8 -38.36 84.08 -58.23
CA CYS A 8 -36.91 84.10 -57.98
C CYS A 8 -36.60 82.90 -57.07
N SER A 9 -35.52 82.12 -57.10
CA SER A 9 -34.43 81.82 -58.02
C SER A 9 -33.75 80.57 -57.42
N ALA A 10 -33.17 79.72 -58.25
CA ALA A 10 -32.73 78.37 -57.89
C ALA A 10 -31.55 78.33 -56.89
N LEU A 11 -31.65 77.43 -55.91
CA LEU A 11 -30.53 76.81 -55.22
C LEU A 11 -30.74 75.29 -55.23
N LEU A 12 -30.11 74.63 -56.20
CA LEU A 12 -30.01 73.18 -56.29
C LEU A 12 -29.14 72.68 -55.13
N THR A 13 -29.76 72.09 -54.12
CA THR A 13 -29.05 71.25 -53.14
C THR A 13 -29.46 69.80 -53.42
N LEU A 14 -28.56 69.04 -54.04
CA LEU A 14 -28.65 67.58 -54.06
C LEU A 14 -28.46 67.10 -52.62
N SER A 15 -29.56 66.85 -51.92
CA SER A 15 -29.53 66.08 -50.68
C SER A 15 -29.65 64.61 -51.04
N TRP A 16 -28.49 63.95 -51.13
CA TRP A 16 -28.39 62.50 -51.06
C TRP A 16 -29.08 62.02 -49.79
N HIS A 17 -30.28 61.47 -49.92
CA HIS A 17 -30.79 60.56 -48.90
C HIS A 17 -30.15 59.22 -49.19
N ALA A 18 -29.01 58.97 -48.54
CA ALA A 18 -28.54 57.59 -48.37
C ALA A 18 -29.63 56.89 -47.55
N SER A 19 -30.46 56.10 -48.24
CA SER A 19 -31.29 55.11 -47.56
C SER A 19 -30.29 54.11 -46.99
N ALA A 20 -29.99 54.24 -45.70
CA ALA A 20 -29.30 53.18 -44.98
C ALA A 20 -30.28 52.00 -45.00
N ASN A 21 -30.05 51.08 -45.94
CA ASN A 21 -30.71 49.79 -45.94
C ASN A 21 -30.12 49.05 -44.75
N GLN A 22 -30.76 49.20 -43.59
CA GLN A 22 -30.43 48.43 -42.41
C GLN A 22 -30.98 47.03 -42.63
N SER A 23 -30.18 46.18 -43.27
CA SER A 23 -30.39 44.74 -43.21
C SER A 23 -30.00 44.30 -41.80
N ASP A 24 -30.97 44.30 -40.90
CA ASP A 24 -30.82 43.59 -39.64
C ASP A 24 -30.76 42.10 -39.99
N ASP A 25 -29.55 41.53 -39.99
CA ASP A 25 -29.34 40.11 -40.18
C ASP A 25 -29.84 39.38 -38.91
N GLU A 26 -31.16 39.21 -38.80
CA GLU A 26 -31.81 38.43 -37.75
C GLU A 26 -31.54 36.95 -38.02
N TYR A 27 -30.50 36.41 -37.40
CA TYR A 27 -30.23 34.97 -37.42
C TYR A 27 -31.22 34.27 -36.48
N ASP A 28 -32.09 33.43 -37.04
CA ASP A 28 -32.95 32.54 -36.25
C ASP A 28 -32.07 31.66 -35.35
N TYR A 29 -32.26 31.81 -34.04
CA TYR A 29 -31.59 30.96 -33.05
C TYR A 29 -32.07 29.52 -33.22
N ILE A 30 -31.18 28.66 -33.71
CA ILE A 30 -31.41 27.23 -33.71
C ILE A 30 -31.16 26.74 -32.29
N ASP A 31 -32.20 26.26 -31.63
CA ASP A 31 -32.08 25.62 -30.31
C ASP A 31 -31.02 24.51 -30.38
N VAL A 32 -30.09 24.54 -29.41
CA VAL A 32 -29.07 23.50 -29.30
C VAL A 32 -29.77 22.15 -29.14
N PRO A 33 -29.45 21.14 -29.97
CA PRO A 33 -30.07 19.82 -29.83
C PRO A 33 -29.78 19.30 -28.43
N LYS A 34 -30.84 18.94 -27.70
CA LYS A 34 -30.70 18.32 -26.38
C LYS A 34 -30.03 16.96 -26.58
N SER A 35 -28.88 16.77 -25.94
CA SER A 35 -28.22 15.47 -25.91
C SER A 35 -28.95 14.55 -24.94
N ASP A 36 -29.32 13.36 -25.39
CA ASP A 36 -29.80 12.29 -24.52
C ASP A 36 -28.60 11.63 -23.83
N GLN A 37 -28.42 11.90 -22.54
CA GLN A 37 -27.39 11.26 -21.72
C GLN A 37 -27.85 9.83 -21.36
N ILE A 38 -27.24 8.83 -22.00
CA ILE A 38 -27.59 7.41 -21.83
C ILE A 38 -26.77 6.76 -20.70
N ALA A 39 -25.60 7.31 -20.39
CA ALA A 39 -24.67 6.75 -19.42
C ALA A 39 -25.06 7.09 -17.98
N ASP A 40 -24.86 6.12 -17.08
CA ASP A 40 -25.07 6.28 -15.64
C ASP A 40 -23.99 7.17 -15.03
N LEU A 41 -24.40 8.37 -14.60
CA LEU A 41 -23.52 9.37 -13.99
C LEU A 41 -23.53 9.32 -12.46
N SER A 42 -24.17 8.30 -11.88
CA SER A 42 -24.10 8.04 -10.44
C SER A 42 -22.70 7.58 -10.05
N ASP A 43 -22.36 7.71 -8.77
CA ASP A 43 -21.11 7.25 -8.17
C ASP A 43 -21.52 6.46 -6.92
N ASP A 44 -21.57 5.13 -7.07
CA ASP A 44 -22.18 4.23 -6.09
C ASP A 44 -21.28 3.97 -4.87
N ASP A 45 -19.95 4.01 -5.05
CA ASP A 45 -18.97 3.78 -3.99
C ASP A 45 -18.32 5.07 -3.45
N TYR A 46 -18.64 6.21 -4.06
CA TYR A 46 -18.24 7.56 -3.66
C TYR A 46 -16.73 7.78 -3.73
N ASP A 47 -16.07 7.17 -4.69
CA ASP A 47 -14.63 7.29 -4.92
C ASP A 47 -14.25 8.48 -5.85
N GLY A 48 -15.25 9.11 -6.47
CA GLY A 48 -15.10 10.25 -7.37
C GLY A 48 -15.09 9.89 -8.87
N VAL A 49 -15.27 8.62 -9.22
CA VAL A 49 -15.44 8.12 -10.60
C VAL A 49 -16.87 7.66 -10.81
N VAL A 50 -17.54 8.22 -11.84
CA VAL A 50 -18.92 7.84 -12.14
C VAL A 50 -19.00 6.41 -12.66
N ASN A 51 -20.08 5.69 -12.33
CA ASN A 51 -20.36 4.30 -12.71
C ASN A 51 -20.12 4.02 -14.21
N ALA A 52 -20.44 4.98 -15.10
CA ALA A 52 -20.19 4.84 -16.53
C ALA A 52 -18.70 4.71 -16.93
N ARG A 53 -17.78 5.05 -16.03
CA ARG A 53 -16.32 5.05 -16.26
C ARG A 53 -15.54 4.30 -15.18
N ASP A 54 -16.23 3.75 -14.20
CA ASP A 54 -15.64 3.06 -13.07
C ASP A 54 -15.51 1.55 -13.37
N LEU A 55 -14.27 1.06 -13.38
CA LEU A 55 -13.95 -0.35 -13.54
C LEU A 55 -13.98 -1.12 -12.22
N CYS A 56 -13.92 -0.40 -11.09
CA CYS A 56 -13.73 -0.90 -9.75
C CYS A 56 -14.83 -0.40 -8.79
N THR A 57 -16.07 -0.81 -9.05
CA THR A 57 -17.35 -0.42 -8.38
C THR A 57 -17.48 -0.61 -6.85
N GLY A 58 -16.39 -0.92 -6.15
CA GLY A 58 -16.38 -1.23 -4.73
C GLY A 58 -15.09 -0.77 -4.06
N THR A 59 -14.56 0.35 -4.52
CA THR A 59 -13.30 0.90 -4.05
C THR A 59 -13.39 1.26 -2.56
N PRO A 60 -12.41 0.86 -1.73
CA PRO A 60 -12.41 1.22 -0.32
C PRO A 60 -12.48 2.74 -0.12
N ARG A 61 -13.40 3.19 0.72
CA ARG A 61 -13.59 4.63 0.95
C ARG A 61 -12.31 5.31 1.43
N GLY A 62 -11.92 6.38 0.73
CA GLY A 62 -10.70 7.14 1.01
C GLY A 62 -9.45 6.51 0.42
N ALA A 63 -9.58 5.52 -0.47
CA ALA A 63 -8.49 5.03 -1.31
C ALA A 63 -8.05 6.11 -2.31
N SER A 64 -6.78 6.07 -2.69
CA SER A 64 -6.24 6.79 -3.84
C SER A 64 -6.61 5.99 -5.09
N VAL A 65 -7.49 6.57 -5.88
CA VAL A 65 -8.00 5.97 -7.12
C VAL A 65 -7.31 6.56 -8.35
N ASP A 66 -7.18 5.75 -9.40
CA ASP A 66 -6.76 6.22 -10.71
C ASP A 66 -7.95 6.74 -11.54
N ASN A 67 -7.75 6.96 -12.85
CA ASN A 67 -8.81 7.49 -13.71
C ASN A 67 -9.93 6.48 -14.00
N ASP A 68 -9.67 5.21 -13.74
CA ASP A 68 -10.56 4.08 -13.99
C ASP A 68 -11.30 3.65 -12.72
N GLY A 69 -11.16 4.38 -11.61
CA GLY A 69 -11.81 4.09 -10.33
C GLY A 69 -11.07 3.03 -9.50
N CYS A 70 -9.90 2.56 -9.93
CA CYS A 70 -9.23 1.46 -9.26
C CYS A 70 -8.22 1.93 -8.22
N GLU A 71 -8.22 1.28 -7.06
CA GLU A 71 -7.35 1.63 -5.95
C GLU A 71 -5.89 1.21 -6.17
N THR A 72 -4.96 2.06 -5.71
CA THR A 72 -3.54 1.71 -5.74
C THR A 72 -3.14 0.96 -4.47
N TYR A 73 -2.31 -0.08 -4.62
CA TYR A 73 -1.73 -0.83 -3.50
C TYR A 73 -0.26 -0.42 -3.28
N ILE A 74 0.15 -0.28 -2.02
CA ILE A 74 1.57 -0.33 -1.63
C ILE A 74 1.84 -1.70 -1.04
N GLU A 75 2.87 -2.35 -1.57
CA GLU A 75 3.52 -3.47 -0.90
C GLU A 75 4.43 -2.89 0.19
N SER A 76 3.98 -2.93 1.44
CA SER A 76 4.86 -2.68 2.56
C SER A 76 5.54 -3.99 2.94
N GLU A 77 6.88 -4.00 2.94
CA GLU A 77 7.66 -5.06 3.55
C GLU A 77 8.16 -4.63 4.92
N ASP A 78 7.97 -5.49 5.92
CA ASP A 78 8.63 -5.36 7.22
C ASP A 78 9.52 -6.57 7.45
N LYS A 79 10.73 -6.32 7.99
CA LYS A 79 11.69 -7.38 8.32
C LYS A 79 11.83 -7.51 9.83
N LYS A 80 11.74 -8.74 10.34
CA LYS A 80 11.94 -9.07 11.75
C LYS A 80 12.97 -10.18 11.93
N GLN A 81 13.77 -10.08 12.99
CA GLN A 81 14.76 -11.09 13.36
C GLN A 81 14.55 -11.59 14.78
N LEU A 82 14.80 -12.88 14.97
CA LEU A 82 14.78 -13.57 16.26
C LEU A 82 16.17 -14.18 16.49
N LYS A 83 16.75 -13.98 17.67
CA LYS A 83 18.00 -14.63 18.10
C LYS A 83 17.90 -14.98 19.57
N VAL A 84 17.69 -16.26 19.86
CA VAL A 84 17.58 -16.80 21.22
C VAL A 84 18.87 -17.53 21.57
N LEU A 85 19.50 -17.20 22.70
CA LEU A 85 20.70 -17.87 23.19
C LEU A 85 20.37 -18.89 24.27
N PHE A 86 21.17 -19.95 24.34
CA PHE A 86 20.97 -21.07 25.25
C PHE A 86 22.17 -21.32 26.16
N ALA A 87 21.88 -21.82 27.36
CA ALA A 87 22.88 -22.34 28.26
C ALA A 87 23.59 -23.59 27.67
N ASN A 88 24.71 -23.96 28.28
CA ASN A 88 25.42 -25.17 27.85
C ASN A 88 24.53 -26.39 28.06
N ASP A 89 24.52 -27.28 27.06
CA ASP A 89 23.74 -28.54 27.07
C ASP A 89 22.25 -28.41 27.43
N SER A 90 21.65 -27.26 27.12
CA SER A 90 20.25 -26.97 27.45
C SER A 90 19.48 -26.46 26.23
N ASP A 91 18.19 -26.81 26.20
CA ASP A 91 17.15 -26.34 25.30
C ASP A 91 16.08 -25.47 26.01
N GLU A 92 16.33 -25.10 27.26
CA GLU A 92 15.45 -24.21 28.02
C GLU A 92 15.59 -22.75 27.56
N ILE A 93 14.43 -22.12 27.34
CA ILE A 93 14.36 -20.70 26.97
C ILE A 93 14.44 -19.86 28.24
N THR A 94 15.46 -19.01 28.32
CA THR A 94 15.58 -18.08 29.46
C THR A 94 14.52 -16.97 29.39
N PRO A 95 14.04 -16.46 30.55
CA PRO A 95 13.02 -15.40 30.58
C PRO A 95 13.37 -14.14 29.77
N ALA A 96 14.67 -13.86 29.60
CA ALA A 96 15.17 -12.72 28.84
C ALA A 96 14.72 -12.72 27.36
N PHE A 97 14.46 -13.89 26.76
CA PHE A 97 14.07 -14.00 25.35
C PHE A 97 12.55 -14.10 25.14
N ILE A 98 11.77 -14.23 26.22
CA ILE A 98 10.31 -14.40 26.14
C ILE A 98 9.64 -13.22 25.42
N THR A 99 10.04 -11.99 25.75
CA THR A 99 9.52 -10.78 25.08
C THR A 99 9.84 -10.80 23.58
N GLN A 100 11.04 -11.23 23.18
CA GLN A 100 11.42 -11.28 21.77
C GLN A 100 10.60 -12.32 20.99
N ILE A 101 10.35 -13.49 21.59
CA ILE A 101 9.51 -14.53 21.01
C ILE A 101 8.08 -14.05 20.87
N ARG A 102 7.52 -13.39 21.89
CA ARG A 102 6.18 -12.80 21.83
C ARG A 102 6.06 -11.76 20.72
N THR A 103 7.03 -10.84 20.62
CA THR A 103 7.03 -9.84 19.54
C THR A 103 7.18 -10.46 18.15
N MET A 104 7.87 -11.59 18.02
CA MET A 104 7.88 -12.35 16.76
C MET A 104 6.52 -13.01 16.47
N ALA A 105 5.82 -13.52 17.49
CA ALA A 105 4.48 -14.05 17.33
C ALA A 105 3.48 -12.96 16.89
N GLU A 106 3.52 -11.79 17.53
CA GLU A 106 2.73 -10.60 17.14
C GLU A 106 3.02 -10.18 15.70
N PHE A 107 4.29 -10.24 15.28
CA PHE A 107 4.67 -10.00 13.89
C PHE A 107 4.04 -11.02 12.94
N LEU A 108 4.11 -12.31 13.25
CA LEU A 108 3.50 -13.36 12.42
C LEU A 108 1.97 -13.28 12.40
N ASP A 109 1.34 -12.75 13.45
CA ASP A 109 -0.10 -12.49 13.49
C ASP A 109 -0.49 -11.34 12.54
N ALA A 110 0.30 -10.26 12.52
CA ALA A 110 0.09 -9.13 11.62
C ALA A 110 0.26 -9.49 10.13
N TYR A 111 1.00 -10.56 9.83
CA TYR A 111 1.32 -11.03 8.48
C TYR A 111 0.91 -12.51 8.30
N PRO A 112 -0.39 -12.83 8.11
CA PRO A 112 -0.91 -14.20 8.16
C PRO A 112 -0.35 -15.14 7.08
N GLU A 113 0.02 -14.60 5.91
CA GLU A 113 0.59 -15.37 4.80
C GLU A 113 2.08 -15.74 5.01
N THR A 114 2.74 -15.12 5.98
CA THR A 114 4.18 -15.30 6.18
C THR A 114 4.49 -16.58 6.97
N SER A 115 5.52 -17.33 6.60
CA SER A 115 5.99 -18.48 7.38
C SER A 115 7.36 -18.23 7.99
N ILE A 116 7.69 -18.93 9.06
CA ILE A 116 8.98 -18.80 9.78
C ILE A 116 9.75 -20.12 9.75
N GLU A 117 11.04 -20.04 9.44
CA GLU A 117 11.99 -21.13 9.61
C GLU A 117 12.91 -20.83 10.81
N LEU A 118 12.84 -21.67 11.83
CA LEU A 118 13.68 -21.62 13.01
C LEU A 118 14.90 -22.50 12.80
N GLN A 119 16.09 -21.90 12.90
CA GLN A 119 17.35 -22.58 12.68
C GLN A 119 18.11 -22.68 14.01
N GLY A 120 18.27 -23.90 14.52
CA GLY A 120 18.98 -24.19 15.76
C GLY A 120 20.44 -24.55 15.52
N PHE A 121 21.31 -24.09 16.43
CA PHE A 121 22.75 -24.30 16.41
C PHE A 121 23.29 -24.71 17.78
N ALA A 122 24.43 -25.36 17.78
CA ALA A 122 25.20 -25.78 18.94
C ALA A 122 26.65 -25.27 18.84
N SER A 123 27.36 -25.29 19.96
CA SER A 123 28.80 -25.03 19.98
C SER A 123 29.58 -26.22 19.44
N LYS A 124 30.79 -25.98 18.92
CA LYS A 124 31.72 -27.00 18.42
C LYS A 124 32.14 -28.05 19.46
N THR A 125 32.00 -27.74 20.74
CA THR A 125 32.32 -28.66 21.83
C THR A 125 31.31 -29.80 21.90
N GLY A 126 31.81 -31.02 22.08
CA GLY A 126 30.98 -32.22 22.23
C GLY A 126 30.91 -33.09 20.98
N ASN A 127 29.97 -34.03 20.99
CA ASN A 127 29.74 -34.96 19.88
C ASN A 127 28.79 -34.31 18.85
N ALA A 128 29.10 -34.46 17.56
CA ALA A 128 28.33 -33.85 16.47
C ALA A 128 26.87 -34.35 16.38
N GLU A 129 26.62 -35.64 16.64
CA GLU A 129 25.27 -36.22 16.67
C GLU A 129 24.45 -35.65 17.83
N HIS A 130 25.07 -35.52 19.01
CA HIS A 130 24.46 -34.88 20.17
C HIS A 130 24.15 -33.40 19.90
N ASN A 131 25.11 -32.68 19.31
CA ASN A 131 24.95 -31.28 18.93
C ASN A 131 23.81 -31.10 17.91
N LEU A 132 23.70 -32.01 16.94
CA LEU A 132 22.63 -32.02 15.97
C LEU A 132 21.26 -32.24 16.65
N ASP A 133 21.12 -33.23 17.53
CA ASP A 133 19.88 -33.44 18.30
C ASP A 133 19.52 -32.23 19.16
N LEU A 134 20.48 -31.73 19.95
CA LEU A 134 20.29 -30.59 20.84
C LEU A 134 19.85 -29.35 20.08
N SER A 135 20.42 -29.10 18.89
CA SER A 135 20.02 -27.99 18.04
C SER A 135 18.58 -28.11 17.53
N LYS A 136 18.11 -29.32 17.22
CA LYS A 136 16.71 -29.59 16.84
C LYS A 136 15.77 -29.36 18.03
N ARG A 137 16.16 -29.83 19.23
CA ARG A 137 15.37 -29.62 20.46
C ARG A 137 15.23 -28.14 20.81
N ARG A 138 16.30 -27.35 20.69
CA ARG A 138 16.24 -25.88 20.84
C ARG A 138 15.26 -25.22 19.88
N ALA A 139 15.33 -25.57 18.58
CA ALA A 139 14.41 -25.04 17.59
C ALA A 139 12.95 -25.45 17.90
N LYS A 140 12.74 -26.68 18.37
CA LYS A 140 11.43 -27.17 18.82
C LYS A 140 10.90 -26.41 20.05
N ALA A 141 11.74 -26.10 21.03
CA ALA A 141 11.35 -25.30 22.20
C ALA A 141 10.86 -23.90 21.78
N VAL A 142 11.58 -23.24 20.87
CA VAL A 142 11.17 -21.92 20.35
C VAL A 142 9.87 -22.03 19.53
N ARG A 143 9.70 -23.12 18.75
CA ARG A 143 8.45 -23.41 18.04
C ARG A 143 7.27 -23.55 19.01
N GLU A 144 7.43 -24.31 20.09
CA GLU A 144 6.38 -24.50 21.09
C GLU A 144 6.01 -23.19 21.78
N ALA A 145 7.00 -22.34 22.06
CA ALA A 145 6.76 -21.00 22.60
C ALA A 145 5.97 -20.11 21.60
N LEU A 146 6.31 -20.11 20.31
CA LEU A 146 5.53 -19.37 19.30
C LEU A 146 4.10 -19.89 19.16
N ILE A 147 3.89 -21.22 19.20
CA ILE A 147 2.56 -21.84 19.18
C ILE A 147 1.75 -21.42 20.40
N SER A 148 2.37 -21.34 21.58
CA SER A 148 1.69 -20.87 22.80
C SER A 148 1.19 -19.42 22.71
N TYR A 149 1.78 -18.62 21.81
CA TYR A 149 1.34 -17.26 21.50
C TYR A 149 0.36 -17.18 20.31
N GLY A 150 -0.14 -18.30 19.81
CA GLY A 150 -1.19 -18.35 18.78
C GLY A 150 -0.69 -18.53 17.34
N VAL A 151 0.62 -18.66 17.12
CA VAL A 151 1.13 -18.92 15.76
C VAL A 151 0.77 -20.33 15.32
N SER A 152 0.13 -20.46 14.15
CA SER A 152 -0.24 -21.76 13.60
C SER A 152 0.97 -22.69 13.43
N HIS A 153 0.80 -23.95 13.82
CA HIS A 153 1.84 -24.97 13.74
C HIS A 153 2.30 -25.26 12.30
N THR A 154 1.47 -24.97 11.29
CA THR A 154 1.77 -25.17 9.87
C THR A 154 2.69 -24.08 9.31
N ARG A 155 2.74 -22.92 9.95
CA ARG A 155 3.56 -21.76 9.54
C ARG A 155 4.97 -21.78 10.13
N ILE A 156 5.29 -22.77 10.98
CA ILE A 156 6.58 -22.86 11.68
C ILE A 156 7.31 -24.12 11.26
N LYS A 157 8.44 -23.93 10.57
CA LYS A 157 9.40 -24.98 10.24
C LYS A 157 10.61 -24.90 11.17
N THR A 158 11.17 -26.04 11.56
CA THR A 158 12.37 -26.11 12.40
C THR A 158 13.45 -26.91 11.71
N ILE A 159 14.69 -26.40 11.73
CA ILE A 159 15.88 -27.09 11.24
C ILE A 159 16.95 -27.03 12.33
N GLY A 160 17.63 -28.15 12.59
CA GLY A 160 18.81 -28.20 13.44
C GLY A 160 20.06 -28.37 12.59
N PHE A 161 21.03 -27.46 12.75
CA PHE A 161 22.31 -27.50 12.07
C PHE A 161 23.45 -28.10 12.92
N GLY A 162 23.19 -28.39 14.20
CA GLY A 162 24.23 -28.80 15.13
C GLY A 162 25.35 -27.77 15.21
N ASP A 163 26.58 -28.25 15.14
CA ASP A 163 27.82 -27.48 15.18
C ASP A 163 28.43 -27.23 13.79
N SER A 164 27.70 -27.55 12.71
CA SER A 164 28.19 -27.38 11.34
C SER A 164 28.37 -25.92 10.90
N VAL A 165 27.66 -24.99 11.55
CA VAL A 165 27.70 -23.55 11.26
C VAL A 165 27.88 -22.76 12.55
N LEU A 166 29.02 -22.10 12.68
CA LEU A 166 29.38 -21.28 13.84
C LEU A 166 29.25 -19.79 13.51
N ASP A 167 28.69 -19.01 14.43
CA ASP A 167 28.70 -17.53 14.40
C ASP A 167 30.11 -17.00 14.66
N ASP A 168 30.78 -17.63 15.63
CA ASP A 168 32.04 -17.22 16.19
C ASP A 168 32.98 -18.44 16.19
N LEU A 169 34.17 -18.28 15.61
CA LEU A 169 35.16 -19.34 15.44
C LEU A 169 36.12 -19.46 16.64
N GLY A 170 35.98 -18.60 17.65
CA GLY A 170 36.75 -18.66 18.87
C GLY A 170 36.49 -19.92 19.71
N GLU A 171 37.44 -20.24 20.58
CA GLU A 171 37.38 -21.40 21.48
C GLU A 171 37.12 -20.96 22.94
N SER A 172 36.66 -19.73 23.14
CA SER A 172 36.33 -19.19 24.47
C SER A 172 34.92 -19.57 24.90
N GLN A 173 34.65 -19.57 26.21
CA GLN A 173 33.30 -19.82 26.73
C GLN A 173 32.27 -18.82 26.19
N VAL A 174 32.69 -17.59 25.90
CA VAL A 174 31.85 -16.55 25.28
C VAL A 174 31.53 -16.92 23.84
N SER A 175 32.51 -17.34 23.04
CA SER A 175 32.31 -17.76 21.66
C SER A 175 31.35 -18.97 21.59
N HIS A 176 31.55 -19.97 22.45
CA HIS A 176 30.61 -21.09 22.55
C HIS A 176 29.20 -20.64 22.93
N ALA A 177 29.04 -19.63 23.79
CA ALA A 177 27.73 -19.08 24.14
C ALA A 177 27.02 -18.40 22.97
N LEU A 178 27.76 -17.67 22.13
CA LEU A 178 27.21 -17.06 20.91
C LEU A 178 26.77 -18.12 19.89
N ASN A 179 27.48 -19.25 19.83
CA ASN A 179 27.14 -20.35 18.92
C ASN A 179 25.89 -21.12 19.32
N ARG A 180 25.60 -21.25 20.63
CA ARG A 180 24.40 -21.92 21.16
C ARG A 180 23.17 -21.03 20.98
N ARG A 181 22.58 -21.06 19.79
CA ARG A 181 21.50 -20.15 19.40
C ARG A 181 20.41 -20.80 18.57
N VAL A 182 19.24 -20.18 18.56
CA VAL A 182 18.22 -20.33 17.52
C VAL A 182 18.03 -18.99 16.86
N VAL A 183 18.07 -18.96 15.53
CA VAL A 183 17.82 -17.73 14.76
C VAL A 183 16.69 -17.94 13.77
N ALA A 184 16.02 -16.83 13.45
CA ALA A 184 15.11 -16.73 12.32
C ALA A 184 15.10 -15.31 11.79
N THR A 185 14.94 -15.16 10.48
CA THR A 185 14.67 -13.89 9.83
C THR A 185 13.39 -14.07 9.02
N VAL A 186 12.47 -13.14 9.19
CA VAL A 186 11.15 -13.17 8.56
C VAL A 186 10.95 -11.84 7.85
N VAL A 187 10.41 -11.90 6.63
CA VAL A 187 9.94 -10.74 5.88
C VAL A 187 8.44 -10.91 5.69
N GLY A 188 7.67 -9.96 6.21
CA GLY A 188 6.22 -9.89 6.06
C GLY A 188 5.87 -8.93 4.93
N TYR A 189 4.99 -9.36 4.04
CA TYR A 189 4.44 -8.52 2.98
C TYR A 189 2.99 -8.22 3.30
N LYS A 190 2.62 -6.94 3.28
CA LYS A 190 1.23 -6.51 3.42
C LYS A 190 0.90 -5.56 2.27
N GLY A 191 -0.02 -5.99 1.42
CA GLY A 191 -0.70 -5.08 0.51
C GLY A 191 -1.63 -4.19 1.33
N SER A 192 -1.40 -2.88 1.30
CA SER A 192 -2.33 -1.90 1.86
C SER A 192 -2.76 -0.95 0.76
N VAL A 193 -4.05 -0.65 0.70
CA VAL A 193 -4.57 0.38 -0.20
C VAL A 193 -4.00 1.72 0.22
N ILE A 194 -3.45 2.47 -0.73
CA ILE A 194 -2.99 3.84 -0.52
C ILE A 194 -4.23 4.66 -0.23
N ASN A 195 -4.28 5.34 0.92
CA ASN A 195 -5.34 6.31 1.15
C ASN A 195 -5.04 7.62 0.40
N GLU A 196 -6.09 8.31 -0.04
CA GLU A 196 -5.98 9.66 -0.58
C GLU A 196 -5.29 10.60 0.42
N TRP A 197 -4.55 11.58 -0.10
CA TRP A 197 -3.89 12.57 0.75
C TRP A 197 -4.94 13.49 1.39
N ASN A 198 -4.87 13.65 2.71
CA ASN A 198 -5.64 14.65 3.46
C ASN A 198 -4.76 15.51 4.35
N ILE A 199 -5.32 16.58 4.93
CA ILE A 199 -4.59 17.54 5.78
C ILE A 199 -3.93 16.91 7.03
N PHE A 200 -4.34 15.71 7.43
CA PHE A 200 -3.77 14.95 8.53
C PHE A 200 -2.72 13.92 8.08
N THR A 201 -2.58 13.68 6.76
CA THR A 201 -1.61 12.73 6.22
C THR A 201 -0.24 13.40 6.01
N THR A 202 0.79 12.84 6.64
CA THR A 202 2.17 13.29 6.45
C THR A 202 2.81 12.47 5.33
N LYS A 203 3.24 13.10 4.23
CA LYS A 203 4.06 12.42 3.23
C LYS A 203 5.37 11.99 3.90
N LYS A 204 5.69 10.69 3.90
CA LYS A 204 7.04 10.23 4.23
C LYS A 204 7.99 10.86 3.19
N LYS A 205 9.00 11.57 3.68
CA LYS A 205 10.07 12.16 2.85
C LYS A 205 10.97 11.09 2.29
#